data_AF-M2N546-F1
#
_entry.id   AF-M2N546-F1
#
_cell.length_a   1.000
_cell.length_b   1.000
_cell.length_c   1.000
_cell.angle_alpha   90.00
_cell.angle_beta   90.00
_cell.angle_gamma   90.00
#
_symmetry.space_group_name_H-M   'P 1'
#
loop_
_entity.id
_entity.type
_entity.pdbx_description
1 polymer ?
#
loop_
_entity_poly.entity_id
_entity_poly.type
_entity_poly.pdbx_seq_one_letter_code
_entity_poly.pdbx_strand_id
1 'polypeptide(L)' 'FRLSTCRIDEAPSYAAISYTCGQDTETQGIRVDGKRFSVKPNLWSCLHYVTKDPRWDYFWVDAICTNQFNDAEKS' A
#
# COMPACT_ATOMS: atom_id res chain seq x y z
N PHE A 1 -3.76 -9.27 0.74
CA PHE A 1 -3.34 -8.30 1.75
C PHE A 1 -4.48 -8.05 2.73
N ARG A 2 -4.17 -7.74 3.98
CA ARG A 2 -5.14 -7.37 5.01
C ARG A 2 -4.84 -5.96 5.50
N LEU A 3 -5.84 -5.08 5.65
CA LEU A 3 -5.64 -3.80 6.34
C LEU A 3 -5.83 -3.98 7.84
N SER A 4 -4.97 -3.29 8.58
CA SER A 4 -5.11 -3.12 10.03
C SER A 4 -5.11 -1.62 10.32
N THR A 5 -6.11 -1.16 11.06
CA THR A 5 -6.17 0.20 11.59
C THR A 5 -5.64 0.21 13.02
N CYS A 6 -4.77 1.16 13.33
CA CYS A 6 -4.22 1.37 14.66
C CYS A 6 -4.10 2.88 14.91
N ARG A 7 -4.00 3.28 16.17
CA ARG A 7 -3.62 4.65 16.51
C ARG A 7 -2.13 4.82 16.19
N ILE A 8 -1.71 6.04 15.85
CA ILE A 8 -0.32 6.29 15.47
C ILE A 8 0.66 6.00 16.61
N ASP A 9 0.21 6.24 17.85
CA ASP A 9 0.93 5.95 19.10
C ASP A 9 0.97 4.45 19.45
N GLU A 10 0.07 3.65 18.87
CA GLU A 10 -0.03 2.21 19.08
C GLU A 10 0.37 1.41 17.83
N ALA A 11 0.94 2.07 16.83
CA ALA A 11 1.29 1.42 15.57
C ALA A 11 2.40 0.37 15.80
N PRO A 12 2.21 -0.88 15.36
CA PRO A 12 3.27 -1.88 15.41
C PRO A 12 4.43 -1.45 14.51
N SER A 13 5.62 -2.04 14.68
CA SER A 13 6.73 -1.76 13.77
C SER A 13 6.34 -2.07 12.33
N TYR A 14 6.47 -1.07 11.45
CA TYR A 14 6.14 -1.18 10.04
C TYR A 14 7.25 -0.61 9.16
N ALA A 15 7.37 -1.11 7.94
CA ALA A 15 8.18 -0.50 6.89
C ALA A 15 7.31 0.35 5.97
N ALA A 16 7.73 1.58 5.69
CA ALA A 16 7.12 2.40 4.65
C ALA A 16 7.68 2.01 3.28
N ILE A 17 6.80 1.76 2.31
CA ILE A 17 7.20 1.48 0.93
C ILE A 17 7.19 2.78 0.14
N SER A 18 8.37 3.19 -0.33
CA SER A 18 8.51 4.28 -1.30
C SER A 18 8.57 3.70 -2.71
N TYR A 19 7.71 4.18 -3.59
CA TYR A 19 7.68 3.79 -5.00
C TYR A 19 7.51 5.03 -5.89
N THR A 20 7.91 4.93 -7.14
CA THR A 20 7.80 6.06 -8.07
C THR A 20 6.35 6.29 -8.50
N CYS A 21 5.84 7.51 -8.36
CA CYS A 21 4.54 7.86 -8.92
C CYS A 21 4.69 8.18 -10.41
N GLY A 22 4.87 7.14 -11.25
CA GLY A 22 4.97 7.29 -12.71
C GLY A 22 3.63 7.64 -13.37
N GLN A 23 3.68 8.07 -14.64
CA GLN A 23 2.49 8.40 -15.46
C GLN A 23 1.87 7.16 -16.14
N ASP A 24 2.28 5.96 -15.75
CA ASP A 24 1.77 4.73 -16.35
C ASP A 24 0.26 4.63 -16.12
N THR A 25 -0.49 4.47 -17.22
CA THR A 25 -1.94 4.28 -17.23
C THR A 25 -2.33 2.83 -16.96
N GLU A 26 -1.37 1.91 -17.08
CA GLU A 26 -1.57 0.50 -16.79
C GLU A 26 -1.67 0.27 -15.28
N THR A 27 -2.60 -0.60 -14.87
CA THR A 27 -2.77 -0.98 -13.46
C THR A 27 -2.85 -2.49 -13.31
N GLN A 28 -2.37 -2.97 -12.17
CA GLN A 28 -2.39 -4.36 -11.75
C GLN A 28 -3.38 -4.54 -10.61
N GLY A 29 -4.13 -5.63 -10.63
CA GLY A 29 -5.14 -5.93 -9.62
C GLY A 29 -4.54 -6.65 -8.41
N ILE A 30 -4.80 -6.14 -7.21
CA ILE A 30 -4.54 -6.83 -5.95
C ILE A 30 -5.83 -6.99 -5.15
N ARG A 31 -5.80 -7.87 -4.14
CA ARG A 31 -6.90 -8.03 -3.17
C ARG A 31 -6.45 -7.56 -1.79
N VAL A 32 -7.18 -6.60 -1.24
CA VAL A 32 -7.02 -6.04 0.11
C VAL A 32 -8.35 -6.24 0.85
N ASP A 33 -8.34 -7.01 1.93
CA ASP A 33 -9.55 -7.41 2.68
C ASP A 33 -10.68 -7.96 1.78
N GLY A 34 -10.30 -8.77 0.79
CA GLY A 34 -11.23 -9.35 -0.17
C GLY A 34 -11.75 -8.37 -1.24
N LYS A 35 -11.48 -7.07 -1.12
CA LYS A 35 -11.82 -6.06 -2.13
C LYS A 35 -10.72 -5.94 -3.19
N ARG A 36 -11.12 -5.68 -4.44
CA ARG A 36 -10.17 -5.48 -5.54
C ARG A 36 -9.65 -4.04 -5.52
N PHE A 37 -8.33 -3.88 -5.55
CA PHE A 37 -7.65 -2.61 -5.66
C PHE A 37 -6.77 -2.61 -6.92
N SER A 38 -6.75 -1.50 -7.63
CA SER A 38 -5.87 -1.28 -8.77
C SER A 38 -4.66 -0.51 -8.31
N VAL A 39 -3.47 -1.08 -8.50
CA VAL A 39 -2.17 -0.48 -8.15
C VAL A 39 -1.29 -0.37 -9.38
N LYS A 40 -0.31 0.53 -9.35
CA LYS A 40 0.66 0.65 -10.45
C LYS A 40 1.56 -0.59 -10.54
N PRO A 41 2.11 -0.93 -11.73
CA PRO A 41 2.95 -2.13 -11.92
C PRO A 41 4.20 -2.14 -11.05
N ASN A 42 4.79 -0.97 -10.80
CA ASN A 42 5.95 -0.83 -9.91
C ASN A 42 5.58 -1.16 -8.46
N LEU A 43 4.46 -0.64 -7.96
CA LEU A 43 3.96 -0.94 -6.61
C LEU A 43 3.59 -2.42 -6.50
N TRP A 44 2.93 -2.99 -7.51
CA TRP A 44 2.64 -4.42 -7.54
C TRP A 44 3.92 -5.26 -7.42
N SER A 45 4.96 -4.90 -8.17
CA SER A 45 6.26 -5.59 -8.13
C SER A 45 6.92 -5.41 -6.76
N CYS A 46 6.94 -4.19 -6.21
CA CYS A 46 7.44 -3.93 -4.86
C CYS A 46 6.72 -4.82 -3.82
N LEU A 47 5.39 -4.84 -3.84
CA LEU A 47 4.57 -5.69 -2.96
C LEU A 47 4.90 -7.18 -3.11
N HIS A 48 5.17 -7.63 -4.33
CA HIS A 48 5.57 -9.02 -4.59
C HIS A 48 6.92 -9.38 -3.95
N TYR A 49 7.88 -8.46 -3.88
CA TYR A 49 9.17 -8.72 -3.26
C TYR A 49 9.14 -8.55 -1.74
N VAL A 50 8.50 -7.50 -1.22
CA VAL A 50 8.48 -7.26 0.24
C VAL A 50 7.69 -8.32 1.00
N THR A 51 6.68 -8.94 0.38
CA THR A 51 5.95 -10.07 1.00
C THR A 51 6.80 -11.31 1.21
N LYS A 52 7.96 -11.40 0.54
CA LYS A 52 8.94 -12.47 0.73
C LYS A 52 10.02 -12.11 1.74
N ASP A 53 10.02 -10.88 2.25
CA ASP A 53 10.97 -10.41 3.25
C ASP A 53 10.41 -10.66 4.66
N PRO A 54 10.96 -11.63 5.42
CA PRO A 54 10.45 -11.98 6.74
C PRO A 54 10.80 -10.93 7.82
N ARG A 55 11.51 -9.85 7.48
CA ARG A 55 11.93 -8.82 8.45
C ARG A 55 10.79 -7.91 8.92
N TRP A 56 9.66 -7.88 8.22
CA TRP A 56 8.58 -6.94 8.48
C TRP A 56 7.22 -7.63 8.41
N ASP A 57 6.44 -7.51 9.48
CA ASP A 57 5.06 -8.01 9.54
C ASP A 57 4.05 -7.02 8.96
N TYR A 58 4.38 -5.72 9.01
CA TYR A 58 3.52 -4.64 8.57
C TYR A 58 4.24 -3.73 7.58
N PHE A 59 3.50 -3.36 6.53
CA PHE A 59 3.95 -2.38 5.53
C PHE A 59 2.94 -1.26 5.43
N TRP A 60 3.45 -0.03 5.40
CA TRP A 60 2.66 1.15 5.10
C TRP A 60 2.86 1.52 3.63
N VAL A 61 1.75 1.62 2.90
CA VAL A 61 1.71 1.94 1.47
C VAL A 61 0.70 3.05 1.27
N ASP A 62 1.13 4.24 0.88
CA ASP A 62 0.27 5.41 0.74
C ASP A 62 -0.92 5.16 -0.20
N ALA A 63 -0.75 4.42 -1.30
CA ALA A 63 -1.86 4.12 -2.23
C ALA A 63 -2.95 3.19 -1.66
N ILE A 64 -2.68 2.52 -0.53
CA ILE A 64 -3.57 1.53 0.06
C ILE A 64 -4.05 1.98 1.45
N CYS A 65 -3.14 2.56 2.25
CA CYS A 65 -3.39 2.96 3.64
C CYS A 65 -4.01 4.34 3.76
N THR A 66 -3.68 5.25 2.85
CA THR A 66 -4.37 6.55 2.71
C THR A 66 -5.39 6.37 1.60
N ASN A 67 -6.67 6.63 1.88
CA ASN A 67 -7.75 6.52 0.91
C ASN A 67 -7.59 7.60 -0.19
N GLN A 68 -6.67 7.41 -1.15
CA GLN A 68 -6.32 8.41 -2.17
C GLN A 68 -7.47 8.71 -3.16
N PHE A 69 -8.61 8.01 -3.05
CA PHE A 69 -9.84 8.34 -3.76
C PHE A 69 -10.69 9.40 -3.07
N ASN A 70 -10.29 9.86 -1.88
CA ASN A 70 -10.85 11.04 -1.27
C ASN A 70 -9.95 12.23 -1.62
N ASP A 71 -10.26 12.93 -2.73
CA ASP A 71 -9.64 14.19 -3.14
C ASP A 71 -9.74 15.33 -2.09
N ALA A 72 -10.27 15.06 -0.91
CA ALA A 72 -10.45 16.02 0.18
C ALA A 72 -9.21 16.25 1.07
N GLU A 73 -8.15 15.43 0.97
CA GLU A 73 -6.91 15.63 1.75
C GLU A 73 -5.77 16.21 0.89
N LYS A 74 -6.13 17.11 -0.03
CA LYS A 74 -5.20 18.00 -0.72
C LYS A 74 -5.66 19.46 -0.55
N SER A 75 -5.65 19.96 0.69
CA SER A 75 -5.76 21.39 1.02
C SER A 75 -5.04 21.70 2.32
#